data_AF-A0A7K4JTC7-F1
#
_entry.id   AF-A0A7K4JTC7-F1
#
_cell.length_a   1.000
_cell.length_b   1.000
_cell.length_c   1.000
_cell.angle_alpha   90.00
_cell.angle_beta   90.00
_cell.angle_gamma   90.00
#
_symmetry.space_group_name_H-M   'P 1'
#
loop_
_entity.id
_entity.type
_entity.pdbx_description
1 polymer ?
#
loop_
_entity_poly.entity_id
_entity_poly.type
_entity_poly.pdbx_seq_one_letter_code
_entity_poly.pdbx_strand_id
1 'polypeptide(L)'
;LQVLKAETEQLVGLLGVLSGSPPDPGGTASQPPHTPLCHWEHELCQQIRSMAASIHQFSGEVLRMFSSDCKRMAAEIFDQTMPQGRHWRLSLRAELPSSPSAYAAAAAQAVLGQVLQGAQLLPRDAQAPTLARVTTAFLEAWMDHILTQRIKFR
;
A
#
# COMPACT_ATOMS: atom_id res chain seq x y z
N LEU A 1 -23.02 17.98 -9.84
CA LEU A 1 -22.41 18.83 -10.89
C LEU A 1 -22.84 20.30 -10.81
N GLN A 2 -24.12 20.62 -10.58
CA GLN A 2 -24.57 22.02 -10.49
C GLN A 2 -24.05 22.78 -9.26
N VAL A 3 -23.95 22.11 -8.10
CA VAL A 3 -23.41 22.71 -6.86
C VAL A 3 -21.94 23.10 -7.01
N LEU A 4 -21.12 22.19 -7.56
CA LEU A 4 -19.70 22.46 -7.84
C LEU A 4 -19.53 23.64 -8.81
N LYS A 5 -20.40 23.74 -9.82
CA LYS A 5 -20.38 24.86 -10.77
C LYS A 5 -20.70 26.20 -10.08
N ALA A 6 -21.71 26.22 -9.21
CA ALA A 6 -22.08 27.42 -8.46
C ALA A 6 -20.96 27.89 -7.51
N GLU A 7 -20.33 26.96 -6.78
CA GLU A 7 -19.18 27.26 -5.91
C GLU A 7 -17.98 27.79 -6.70
N THR A 8 -17.74 27.23 -7.90
CA THR A 8 -16.64 27.69 -8.78
C THR A 8 -16.92 29.09 -9.32
N GLU A 9 -18.15 29.38 -9.72
CA GLU A 9 -18.56 30.71 -10.19
C GLU A 9 -18.50 31.75 -9.06
N GLN A 10 -18.84 31.37 -7.83
CA GLN A 10 -18.72 32.22 -6.65
C GLN A 10 -17.26 32.54 -6.33
N LEU A 11 -16.36 31.56 -6.39
CA LEU A 11 -14.92 31.76 -6.19
C LEU A 11 -14.30 32.62 -7.30
N VAL A 12 -14.72 32.44 -8.55
CA VAL A 12 -14.28 33.27 -9.69
C VAL A 12 -14.77 34.70 -9.57
N GLY A 13 -16.00 34.92 -9.08
CA GLY A 13 -16.53 36.25 -8.78
C GLY A 13 -15.72 36.98 -7.71
N LEU A 14 -15.35 36.28 -6.64
CA LEU A 14 -14.52 36.83 -5.57
C LEU A 14 -13.08 37.15 -6.05
N LEU A 15 -12.52 36.32 -6.93
CA LEU A 15 -11.23 36.57 -7.60
C LEU A 15 -11.27 37.78 -8.53
N GLY A 16 -12.38 37.98 -9.26
CA GLY A 16 -12.56 39.12 -10.16
C GLY A 16 -12.65 40.47 -9.44
N VAL A 17 -13.28 40.52 -8.27
CA VAL A 17 -13.38 41.73 -7.44
C VAL A 17 -12.03 42.13 -6.82
N LEU A 18 -11.17 41.15 -6.53
CA LEU A 18 -9.83 41.40 -5.98
C LEU A 18 -8.81 41.84 -7.04
N SER A 19 -9.07 41.58 -8.32
CA SER A 19 -8.12 41.80 -9.42
C SER A 19 -8.41 43.03 -10.30
N GLY A 20 -9.44 43.82 -10.01
CA GLY A 20 -9.88 44.93 -10.85
C GLY A 20 -9.73 46.33 -10.24
N SER A 21 -8.85 47.15 -10.81
CA SER A 21 -8.92 48.63 -10.86
C SER A 21 -8.18 49.08 -12.13
N PRO A 22 -8.68 50.02 -12.98
CA PRO A 22 -8.61 51.50 -12.75
C PRO A 22 -9.74 52.32 -13.48
N PRO A 23 -9.78 53.69 -13.53
CA PRO A 23 -8.73 54.66 -13.20
C PRO A 23 -9.12 55.90 -12.38
N ASP A 24 -8.13 56.52 -11.73
CA ASP A 24 -8.16 57.96 -11.42
C ASP A 24 -6.77 58.56 -11.72
N PRO A 25 -6.63 59.57 -12.59
CA PRO A 25 -5.35 60.18 -12.90
C PRO A 25 -5.08 61.32 -11.91
N GLY A 26 -4.58 60.98 -10.72
CA GLY A 26 -4.05 61.98 -9.82
C GLY A 26 -4.01 61.55 -8.37
N GLY A 27 -2.80 61.51 -7.80
CA GLY A 27 -2.62 61.60 -6.35
C GLY A 27 -2.11 60.33 -5.68
N THR A 28 -0.83 60.42 -5.30
CA THR A 28 -0.22 59.90 -4.06
C THR A 28 -0.39 58.41 -3.69
N ALA A 29 0.78 57.76 -3.69
CA ALA A 29 1.15 56.54 -3.00
C ALA A 29 0.26 56.14 -1.79
N SER A 30 -0.31 54.93 -1.82
CA SER A 30 -0.12 53.88 -0.80
C SER A 30 -0.89 52.60 -1.12
N GLN A 31 -0.15 51.48 -1.12
CA GLN A 31 -0.52 50.05 -1.04
C GLN A 31 -1.29 49.36 -2.16
N PRO A 32 -0.91 48.08 -2.38
CA PRO A 32 -1.89 47.00 -2.46
C PRO A 32 -1.64 45.93 -1.37
N PRO A 33 -2.69 45.41 -0.70
CA PRO A 33 -2.60 44.17 0.06
C PRO A 33 -2.84 42.98 -0.88
N HIS A 34 -1.79 42.49 -1.55
CA HIS A 34 -1.86 41.24 -2.32
C HIS A 34 -1.68 39.96 -1.44
N THR A 35 -1.73 40.12 -0.13
CA THR A 35 -1.48 39.07 0.86
C THR A 35 -2.61 38.03 1.11
N PRO A 36 -3.90 38.24 0.75
CA PRO A 36 -4.92 37.27 1.12
C PRO A 36 -4.93 36.01 0.23
N LEU A 37 -4.69 36.11 -1.07
CA LEU A 37 -4.80 34.93 -1.94
C LEU A 37 -3.67 33.91 -1.71
N CYS A 38 -2.44 34.38 -1.52
CA CYS A 38 -1.28 33.52 -1.34
C CYS A 38 -1.29 32.72 -0.03
N HIS A 39 -1.88 33.23 1.06
CA HIS A 39 -1.95 32.47 2.31
C HIS A 39 -2.99 31.35 2.24
N TRP A 40 -4.12 31.56 1.57
CA TRP A 40 -5.12 30.51 1.34
C TRP A 40 -4.58 29.39 0.44
N GLU A 41 -3.83 29.75 -0.60
CA GLU A 41 -3.14 28.76 -1.45
C GLU A 41 -2.12 27.95 -0.65
N HIS A 42 -1.37 28.60 0.25
CA HIS A 42 -0.38 27.94 1.08
C HIS A 42 -1.04 26.97 2.07
N GLU A 43 -2.10 27.40 2.74
CA GLU A 43 -2.87 26.57 3.67
C GLU A 43 -3.48 25.37 2.94
N LEU A 44 -4.10 25.58 1.78
CA LEU A 44 -4.66 24.49 0.97
C LEU A 44 -3.56 23.51 0.54
N CYS A 45 -2.41 24.01 0.08
CA CYS A 45 -1.27 23.15 -0.28
C CYS A 45 -0.79 22.33 0.91
N GLN A 46 -0.75 22.91 2.12
CA GLN A 46 -0.36 22.23 3.33
C GLN A 46 -1.36 21.13 3.69
N GLN A 47 -2.66 21.42 3.62
CA GLN A 47 -3.72 20.45 3.88
C GLN A 47 -3.69 19.28 2.88
N ILE A 48 -3.53 19.56 1.59
CA ILE A 48 -3.40 18.52 0.55
C ILE A 48 -2.17 17.64 0.81
N ARG A 49 -1.02 18.24 1.15
CA ARG A 49 0.20 17.47 1.46
C ARG A 49 0.01 16.61 2.70
N SER A 50 -0.61 17.15 3.74
CA SER A 50 -0.91 16.41 4.97
C SER A 50 -1.83 15.22 4.69
N MET A 51 -2.91 15.44 3.95
CA MET A 51 -3.86 14.39 3.57
C MET A 51 -3.20 13.32 2.69
N ALA A 52 -2.39 13.72 1.72
CA ALA A 52 -1.62 12.80 0.89
C ALA A 52 -0.68 11.94 1.74
N ALA A 53 0.02 12.54 2.71
CA ALA A 53 0.89 11.80 3.63
C ALA A 53 0.09 10.78 4.47
N SER A 54 -1.08 11.16 4.98
CA SER A 54 -1.97 10.24 5.71
C SER A 54 -2.44 9.08 4.84
N ILE A 55 -2.78 9.32 3.58
CA ILE A 55 -3.18 8.27 2.62
C ILE A 55 -2.01 7.30 2.36
N HIS A 56 -0.80 7.82 2.15
CA HIS A 56 0.39 6.99 1.97
C HIS A 56 0.70 6.13 3.19
N GLN A 57 0.59 6.70 4.39
CA GLN A 57 0.77 5.97 5.65
C GLN A 57 -0.28 4.87 5.81
N PHE A 58 -1.55 5.20 5.58
CA PHE A 58 -2.66 4.26 5.66
C PHE A 58 -2.46 3.09 4.68
N SER A 59 -2.08 3.37 3.44
CA SER A 59 -1.77 2.35 2.44
C SER A 59 -0.66 1.39 2.92
N GLY A 60 0.41 1.95 3.49
CA GLY A 60 1.50 1.16 4.08
C GLY A 60 1.05 0.30 5.27
N GLU A 61 0.15 0.81 6.11
CA GLU A 61 -0.39 0.09 7.26
C GLU A 61 -1.31 -1.05 6.84
N VAL A 62 -2.23 -0.81 5.89
CA VAL A 62 -3.11 -1.85 5.35
C VAL A 62 -2.28 -2.97 4.72
N LEU A 63 -1.27 -2.64 3.93
CA LEU A 63 -0.39 -3.66 3.35
C LEU A 63 0.39 -4.44 4.43
N ARG A 64 0.81 -3.78 5.51
CA ARG A 64 1.45 -4.45 6.66
C ARG A 64 0.49 -5.42 7.36
N MET A 65 -0.74 -5.00 7.61
CA MET A 65 -1.78 -5.85 8.22
C MET A 65 -2.09 -7.05 7.35
N PHE A 66 -2.33 -6.81 6.06
CA PHE A 66 -2.59 -7.86 5.08
C PHE A 66 -1.46 -8.88 5.02
N SER A 67 -0.20 -8.43 4.95
CA SER A 67 0.96 -9.31 4.97
C SER A 67 1.06 -10.12 6.27
N SER A 68 0.68 -9.54 7.41
CA SER A 68 0.62 -10.25 8.70
C SER A 68 -0.46 -11.32 8.71
N ASP A 69 -1.60 -11.05 8.09
CA ASP A 69 -2.69 -12.03 7.96
C ASP A 69 -2.29 -13.18 7.04
N CYS A 70 -1.61 -12.89 5.93
CA CYS A 70 -1.02 -13.92 5.06
C CYS A 70 0.00 -14.79 5.81
N LYS A 71 0.87 -14.19 6.64
CA LYS A 71 1.82 -14.94 7.48
C LYS A 71 1.10 -15.90 8.42
N ARG A 72 0.08 -15.41 9.13
CA ARG A 72 -0.73 -16.21 10.07
C ARG A 72 -1.44 -17.36 9.35
N MET A 73 -2.10 -17.08 8.23
CA MET A 73 -2.78 -18.11 7.44
C MET A 73 -1.80 -19.17 6.92
N ALA A 74 -0.63 -18.76 6.44
CA ALA A 74 0.41 -19.68 6.01
C ALA A 74 0.89 -20.57 7.18
N ALA A 75 1.12 -19.98 8.36
CA ALA A 75 1.51 -20.72 9.56
C ALA A 75 0.46 -21.76 9.95
N GLU A 76 -0.83 -21.40 9.96
CA GLU A 76 -1.93 -22.33 10.25
C GLU A 76 -1.97 -23.51 9.28
N ILE A 77 -1.76 -23.25 7.98
CA ILE A 77 -1.71 -24.31 6.96
C ILE A 77 -0.49 -25.22 7.19
N PHE A 78 0.68 -24.65 7.48
CA PHE A 78 1.88 -25.44 7.78
C PHE A 78 1.69 -26.29 9.03
N ASP A 79 1.12 -25.75 10.10
CA ASP A 79 0.81 -26.50 11.32
C ASP A 79 -0.09 -27.71 11.07
N GLN A 80 -1.02 -27.61 10.13
CA GLN A 80 -1.99 -28.67 9.81
C GLN A 80 -1.48 -29.69 8.79
N THR A 81 -0.70 -29.25 7.79
CA THR A 81 -0.42 -30.05 6.59
C THR A 81 1.02 -30.53 6.50
N MET A 82 1.93 -29.88 7.22
CA MET A 82 3.35 -30.16 7.11
C MET A 82 3.68 -31.45 7.87
N PRO A 83 4.51 -32.35 7.30
CA PRO A 83 4.89 -33.57 7.99
C PRO A 83 5.58 -33.26 9.32
N GLN A 84 5.51 -34.15 10.31
CA GLN A 84 6.29 -34.01 11.55
C GLN A 84 7.43 -35.04 11.58
N GLY A 85 8.61 -34.63 12.06
CA GLY A 85 9.73 -35.54 12.34
C GLY A 85 10.46 -36.13 11.11
N ARG A 86 10.62 -37.46 11.05
CA ARG A 86 11.49 -38.16 10.06
C ARG A 86 11.02 -38.07 8.60
N HIS A 87 9.77 -37.71 8.35
CA HIS A 87 9.18 -37.65 7.00
C HIS A 87 9.64 -36.45 6.17
N TRP A 88 10.31 -35.46 6.79
CA TRP A 88 11.00 -34.38 6.08
C TRP A 88 12.20 -34.84 5.27
N ARG A 89 12.77 -35.99 5.65
CA ARG A 89 13.83 -36.64 4.89
C ARG A 89 13.21 -37.27 3.67
N LEU A 90 12.99 -36.47 2.62
CA LEU A 90 13.14 -36.99 1.26
C LEU A 90 14.47 -37.75 1.29
N SER A 91 14.40 -39.08 1.17
CA SER A 91 15.58 -39.95 1.16
C SER A 91 16.65 -39.26 0.33
N LEU A 92 17.84 -39.06 0.89
CA LEU A 92 18.96 -38.28 0.34
C LEU A 92 19.19 -38.65 -1.15
N ARG A 93 18.37 -38.11 -2.05
CA ARG A 93 18.38 -38.39 -3.48
C ARG A 93 19.33 -37.38 -4.06
N ALA A 94 20.27 -37.85 -4.87
CA ALA A 94 21.25 -37.01 -5.53
C ALA A 94 20.60 -35.98 -6.49
N GLU A 95 19.33 -36.19 -6.84
CA GLU A 95 18.57 -35.34 -7.74
C GLU A 95 17.47 -34.57 -7.01
N LEU A 96 17.32 -33.29 -7.37
CA LEU A 96 16.24 -32.43 -6.89
C LEU A 96 14.88 -33.08 -7.26
N PRO A 97 13.89 -33.09 -6.35
CA PRO A 97 12.57 -33.59 -6.71
C PRO A 97 12.01 -32.79 -7.89
N SER A 98 11.49 -33.50 -8.89
CA SER A 98 10.91 -32.91 -10.12
C SER A 98 9.57 -32.21 -9.89
N SER A 99 9.00 -32.32 -8.69
CA SER A 99 7.73 -31.72 -8.31
C SER A 99 7.79 -31.17 -6.88
N PRO A 100 7.05 -30.08 -6.58
CA PRO A 100 6.96 -29.55 -5.24
C PRO A 100 6.26 -30.53 -4.30
N SER A 101 6.56 -30.45 -3.01
CA SER A 101 5.81 -31.22 -2.00
C SER A 101 4.33 -30.78 -1.98
N ALA A 102 3.43 -31.74 -1.75
CA ALA A 102 1.98 -31.49 -1.79
C ALA A 102 1.54 -30.41 -0.78
N TYR A 103 2.10 -30.42 0.43
CA TYR A 103 1.79 -29.40 1.44
C TYR A 103 2.23 -28.00 0.99
N ALA A 104 3.43 -27.88 0.40
CA ALA A 104 3.96 -26.59 -0.03
C ALA A 104 3.16 -26.02 -1.20
N ALA A 105 2.77 -26.89 -2.15
CA ALA A 105 1.89 -26.50 -3.26
C ALA A 105 0.52 -26.03 -2.76
N ALA A 106 -0.08 -26.75 -1.80
CA ALA A 106 -1.37 -26.37 -1.22
C ALA A 106 -1.29 -25.03 -0.47
N ALA A 107 -0.27 -24.84 0.38
CA ALA A 107 -0.08 -23.59 1.12
C ALA A 107 0.16 -22.40 0.18
N ALA A 108 1.02 -22.57 -0.83
CA ALA A 108 1.28 -21.53 -1.82
C ALA A 108 0.02 -21.18 -2.61
N GLN A 109 -0.78 -22.18 -3.02
CA GLN A 109 -2.01 -21.92 -3.76
C GLN A 109 -3.07 -21.21 -2.91
N ALA A 110 -3.23 -21.61 -1.64
CA ALA A 110 -4.20 -21.04 -0.72
C ALA A 110 -3.88 -19.57 -0.35
N VAL A 111 -2.60 -19.23 -0.20
CA VAL A 111 -2.18 -17.88 0.19
C VAL A 111 -1.74 -17.07 -1.04
N LEU A 112 -0.62 -17.45 -1.66
CA LEU A 112 -0.03 -16.70 -2.77
C LEU A 112 -0.89 -16.75 -4.04
N GLY A 113 -1.57 -17.86 -4.31
CA GLY A 113 -2.49 -17.97 -5.43
C GLY A 113 -3.64 -16.97 -5.35
N GLN A 114 -4.22 -16.79 -4.16
CA GLN A 114 -5.28 -15.79 -3.93
C GLN A 114 -4.74 -14.37 -4.02
N VAL A 115 -3.56 -14.11 -3.45
CA VAL A 115 -2.91 -12.80 -3.53
C VAL A 115 -2.58 -12.44 -4.97
N LEU A 116 -2.13 -13.40 -5.78
CA LEU A 116 -1.82 -13.16 -7.20
C LEU A 116 -3.07 -12.77 -7.99
N GLN A 117 -4.22 -13.37 -7.70
CA GLN A 117 -5.49 -12.99 -8.33
C GLN A 117 -5.92 -11.59 -7.91
N GLY A 118 -5.84 -11.26 -6.61
CA GLY A 118 -6.17 -9.93 -6.11
C GLY A 118 -5.21 -8.83 -6.59
N ALA A 119 -3.91 -9.13 -6.66
CA ALA A 119 -2.88 -8.18 -7.05
C ALA A 119 -3.02 -7.72 -8.51
N GLN A 120 -3.62 -8.53 -9.39
CA GLN A 120 -3.90 -8.12 -10.77
C GLN A 120 -4.86 -6.93 -10.86
N LEU A 121 -5.67 -6.69 -9.82
CA LEU A 121 -6.59 -5.56 -9.74
C LEU A 121 -5.93 -4.28 -9.21
N LEU A 122 -4.69 -4.37 -8.72
CA LEU A 122 -3.94 -3.22 -8.22
C LEU A 122 -3.25 -2.45 -9.36
N PRO A 123 -3.00 -1.14 -9.17
CA PRO A 123 -2.10 -0.37 -10.03
C PRO A 123 -0.74 -1.07 -10.21
N ARG A 124 -0.18 -1.00 -11.41
CA ARG A 124 1.04 -1.76 -11.81
C ARG A 124 2.22 -1.54 -10.85
N ASP A 125 2.39 -0.32 -10.37
CA ASP A 125 3.40 0.11 -9.41
C ASP A 125 3.19 -0.48 -8.00
N ALA A 126 1.97 -0.86 -7.65
CA ALA A 126 1.63 -1.51 -6.38
C ALA A 126 1.67 -3.05 -6.41
N GLN A 127 1.66 -3.67 -7.59
CA GLN A 127 1.62 -5.14 -7.72
C GLN A 127 2.88 -5.80 -7.18
N ALA A 128 4.05 -5.42 -7.70
CA ALA A 128 5.34 -5.98 -7.30
C ALA A 128 5.64 -5.82 -5.80
N PRO A 129 5.50 -4.63 -5.17
CA PRO A 129 5.77 -4.49 -3.74
C PRO A 129 4.78 -5.29 -2.88
N THR A 130 3.52 -5.40 -3.30
CA THR A 130 2.51 -6.22 -2.60
C THR A 130 2.90 -7.70 -2.65
N LEU A 131 3.18 -8.23 -3.84
CA LEU A 131 3.57 -9.62 -4.03
C LEU A 131 4.87 -9.95 -3.28
N ALA A 132 5.87 -9.08 -3.36
CA ALA A 132 7.14 -9.27 -2.65
C ALA A 132 6.91 -9.37 -1.15
N ARG A 133 6.12 -8.45 -0.57
CA ARG A 133 5.88 -8.41 0.87
C ARG A 133 5.13 -9.64 1.37
N VAL A 134 4.10 -10.06 0.64
CA VAL A 134 3.34 -11.26 0.99
C VAL A 134 4.17 -12.53 0.82
N THR A 135 4.97 -12.62 -0.25
CA THR A 135 5.87 -13.76 -0.46
C THR A 135 6.90 -13.87 0.65
N THR A 136 7.48 -12.75 1.08
CA THR A 136 8.39 -12.71 2.24
C THR A 136 7.69 -13.21 3.50
N ALA A 137 6.50 -12.69 3.81
CA ALA A 137 5.73 -13.13 4.98
C ALA A 137 5.37 -14.62 4.94
N PHE A 138 5.04 -15.15 3.77
CA PHE A 138 4.80 -16.58 3.57
C PHE A 138 6.04 -17.43 3.85
N LEU A 139 7.20 -17.02 3.33
CA LEU A 139 8.48 -17.71 3.55
C LEU A 139 8.95 -17.61 5.01
N GLU A 140 8.69 -16.48 5.66
CA GLU A 140 8.93 -16.33 7.10
C GLU A 140 8.08 -17.31 7.91
N ALA A 141 6.78 -17.46 7.62
CA ALA A 141 5.94 -18.45 8.30
C ALA A 141 6.50 -19.88 8.14
N TRP A 142 6.96 -20.20 6.93
CA TRP A 142 7.59 -21.49 6.65
C TRP A 142 8.87 -21.70 7.47
N MET A 143 9.76 -20.70 7.50
CA MET A 143 10.99 -20.74 8.30
C MET A 143 10.71 -20.86 9.80
N ASP A 144 9.81 -20.02 10.32
CA ASP A 144 9.41 -20.01 11.73
C ASP A 144 8.90 -21.39 12.15
N HIS A 145 8.08 -22.02 11.31
CA HIS A 145 7.58 -23.37 11.55
C HIS A 145 8.72 -24.41 11.55
N ILE A 146 9.60 -24.39 10.54
CA ILE A 146 10.75 -25.33 10.45
C ILE A 146 11.68 -25.24 11.66
N LEU A 147 11.98 -24.02 12.10
CA LEU A 147 12.85 -23.76 13.25
C LEU A 147 12.19 -24.22 14.55
N THR A 148 10.89 -23.96 14.71
CA THR A 148 10.11 -24.38 15.90
C THR A 148 10.03 -25.90 16.01
N GLN A 149 9.76 -26.58 14.89
CA GLN A 149 9.67 -28.04 14.85
C GLN A 149 11.04 -28.75 14.93
N ARG A 150 12.15 -27.99 15.09
CA ARG A 150 13.52 -28.50 15.27
C ARG A 150 13.92 -29.54 14.22
N ILE A 151 13.61 -29.27 12.96
CA ILE A 151 13.90 -30.19 11.87
C ILE A 151 15.42 -30.38 11.78
N LYS A 152 15.89 -31.56 12.15
CA LYS A 152 17.31 -31.90 12.10
C LYS A 152 17.68 -32.39 10.71
N PHE A 153 18.27 -31.50 9.92
CA PHE A 153 19.10 -31.86 8.77
C PHE A 153 20.36 -32.53 9.31
N ARG A 154 20.38 -33.86 9.34
CA ARG A 154 21.55 -34.68 9.72
C ARG A 154 21.77 -35.72 8.64
#